data_AF-A0AAU4MWD7-F1
#
_entry.id   AF-A0AAU4MWD7-F1
#
_cell.length_a   1.000
_cell.length_b   1.000
_cell.length_c   1.000
_cell.angle_alpha   90.00
_cell.angle_beta   90.00
_cell.angle_gamma   90.00
#
_symmetry.space_group_name_H-M   'P 1'
#
loop_
_entity.id
_entity.type
_entity.pdbx_description
1 polymer ?
#
loop_
_entity_poly.entity_id
_entity_poly.type
_entity_poly.pdbx_seq_one_letter_code
_entity_poly.pdbx_strand_id
1 'polypeptide(L)'
;MGFDAERSARIAAMRETARPIWETTGDTAALQQFLKDNGCHGVEAVFVTMSLLHCDLAEAQRAFFNAPCRDAERNFHNQAMDLLEEATDTDA
;
A
#
# COMPACT_ATOMS: atom_id res chain seq x y z
N MET A 1 14.35 -17.30 -7.95
CA MET A 1 13.76 -17.39 -6.60
C MET A 1 14.38 -16.42 -5.57
N GLY A 2 15.28 -15.48 -5.93
CA GLY A 2 15.83 -14.49 -4.97
C GLY A 2 14.99 -13.23 -4.76
N PHE A 3 14.19 -12.84 -5.76
CA PHE A 3 13.39 -11.61 -5.75
C PHE A 3 12.32 -11.56 -4.65
N ASP A 4 11.78 -12.73 -4.30
CA ASP A 4 10.78 -12.89 -3.24
C ASP A 4 11.41 -12.68 -1.86
N ALA A 5 12.57 -13.31 -1.59
CA ALA A 5 13.29 -13.16 -0.33
C ALA A 5 13.78 -11.72 -0.08
N GLU A 6 14.30 -11.05 -1.11
CA GLU A 6 14.70 -9.64 -1.00
C GLU A 6 13.50 -8.73 -0.72
N ARG A 7 12.37 -8.97 -1.39
CA ARG A 7 11.14 -8.22 -1.13
C ARG A 7 10.62 -8.46 0.29
N SER A 8 10.59 -9.71 0.74
CA SER A 8 10.20 -10.04 2.12
C SER A 8 11.11 -9.35 3.15
N ALA A 9 12.43 -9.31 2.91
CA ALA A 9 13.37 -8.62 3.78
C ALA A 9 13.11 -7.10 3.83
N ARG A 10 12.83 -6.46 2.69
CA ARG A 10 12.45 -5.03 2.64
C ARG A 10 11.17 -4.76 3.41
N ILE A 11 10.14 -5.59 3.23
CA ILE A 11 8.86 -5.46 3.95
C ILE A 11 9.07 -5.60 5.47
N ALA A 12 9.83 -6.61 5.90
CA ALA A 12 10.12 -6.82 7.32
C ALA A 12 10.90 -5.64 7.92
N ALA A 13 11.94 -5.14 7.22
CA ALA A 13 12.71 -3.99 7.67
C ALA A 13 11.84 -2.73 7.76
N MET A 14 10.99 -2.48 6.75
CA MET A 14 10.11 -1.32 6.73
C MET A 14 9.05 -1.39 7.83
N ARG A 15 8.50 -2.58 8.12
CA ARG A 15 7.59 -2.80 9.24
C ARG A 15 8.21 -2.39 10.57
N GLU A 16 9.43 -2.84 10.86
CA GLU A 16 10.10 -2.48 12.12
C GLU A 16 10.43 -0.98 12.17
N THR A 17 10.75 -0.37 11.03
CA THR A 17 11.00 1.08 10.94
C THR A 17 9.71 1.90 11.14
N ALA A 18 8.57 1.42 10.63
CA ALA A 18 7.28 2.11 10.71
C ALA A 18 6.54 1.88 12.03
N ARG A 19 6.90 0.82 12.79
CA ARG A 19 6.26 0.46 14.06
C ARG A 19 6.12 1.63 15.05
N PRO A 20 7.18 2.43 15.32
CA PRO A 20 7.06 3.53 16.27
C PRO A 20 6.06 4.61 15.82
N ILE A 21 5.94 4.84 14.51
CA ILE A 21 4.97 5.80 13.96
C ILE A 21 3.55 5.34 14.26
N TRP A 22 3.26 4.06 14.03
CA TRP A 22 1.95 3.50 14.33
C TRP A 22 1.64 3.50 15.83
N GLU A 23 2.59 3.05 16.67
CA GLU A 23 2.41 3.01 18.13
C GLU A 23 2.22 4.42 18.73
N THR A 24 2.82 5.44 18.13
CA THR A 24 2.70 6.83 18.59
C THR A 24 1.41 7.50 18.11
N THR A 25 1.01 7.27 16.86
CA THR A 25 -0.07 8.04 16.22
C THR A 25 -1.40 7.30 16.20
N GLY A 26 -1.39 5.97 16.06
CA GLY A 26 -2.58 5.19 15.73
C GLY A 26 -3.28 5.64 14.44
N ASP A 27 -2.61 6.42 13.59
CA ASP A 27 -3.18 7.05 12.41
C ASP A 27 -2.65 6.41 11.12
N THR A 28 -3.58 5.86 10.36
CA THR A 28 -3.29 5.23 9.07
C THR A 28 -2.79 6.22 8.03
N ALA A 29 -3.25 7.48 8.05
CA ALA A 29 -2.78 8.50 7.12
C ALA A 29 -1.33 8.89 7.41
N ALA A 30 -0.99 9.10 8.68
CA ALA A 30 0.39 9.34 9.13
C ALA A 30 1.32 8.16 8.80
N LEU A 31 0.86 6.93 9.02
CA LEU A 31 1.59 5.71 8.63
C LEU A 31 1.85 5.68 7.11
N GLN A 32 0.83 5.89 6.28
CA GLN A 32 1.01 5.87 4.83
C GLN A 32 1.93 6.97 4.32
N GLN A 33 1.87 8.16 4.92
CA GLN A 33 2.78 9.25 4.62
C GLN A 33 4.23 8.85 4.94
N PHE A 34 4.47 8.29 6.13
CA PHE A 34 5.79 7.80 6.51
C PHE A 34 6.32 6.73 5.53
N LEU A 35 5.47 5.75 5.16
CA LEU A 35 5.85 4.72 4.20
C LEU A 35 6.23 5.33 2.85
N LYS A 36 5.45 6.30 2.36
CA LYS A 36 5.73 7.01 1.11
C LYS A 36 7.07 7.74 1.15
N ASP A 37 7.33 8.47 2.23
CA ASP A 37 8.56 9.27 2.39
C ASP A 37 9.82 8.39 2.50
N ASN A 38 9.65 7.13 2.91
CA ASN A 38 10.71 6.13 2.97
C ASN A 38 10.77 5.21 1.74
N GLY A 39 10.10 5.58 0.64
CA GLY A 39 10.17 4.84 -0.62
C GLY A 39 9.40 3.51 -0.61
N CYS A 40 8.51 3.29 0.37
CA CYS A 40 7.64 2.12 0.41
C CYS A 40 6.31 2.45 -0.30
N HIS A 41 6.07 1.79 -1.45
CA HIS A 41 4.93 2.07 -2.33
C HIS A 41 4.18 0.80 -2.72
N GLY A 42 2.97 1.00 -3.24
CA GLY A 42 2.14 -0.05 -3.81
C GLY A 42 2.03 -1.27 -2.91
N VAL A 43 2.29 -2.45 -3.47
CA VAL A 43 2.10 -3.73 -2.78
C VAL A 43 2.99 -3.89 -1.53
N GLU A 44 4.21 -3.33 -1.52
CA GLU A 44 5.08 -3.42 -0.35
C GLU A 44 4.50 -2.61 0.82
N ALA A 45 3.96 -1.42 0.55
CA ALA A 45 3.29 -0.60 1.57
C ALA A 45 2.02 -1.28 2.11
N VAL A 46 1.26 -1.95 1.24
CA VAL A 46 0.08 -2.74 1.65
C VAL A 46 0.49 -3.88 2.59
N PHE A 47 1.53 -4.65 2.26
CA PHE A 47 1.99 -5.74 3.12
C PHE A 47 2.60 -5.28 4.44
N VAL A 48 3.33 -4.16 4.45
CA VAL A 48 3.79 -3.54 5.70
C VAL A 48 2.60 -3.16 6.57
N THR A 49 1.56 -2.56 5.97
CA THR A 49 0.34 -2.15 6.66
C THR A 49 -0.40 -3.35 7.25
N MET A 50 -0.62 -4.42 6.48
CA MET A 50 -1.22 -5.67 6.97
C MET A 50 -0.47 -6.23 8.18
N SER A 51 0.87 -6.30 8.07
CA SER A 51 1.72 -6.88 9.12
C SER A 51 1.77 -6.03 10.39
N LEU A 52 1.61 -4.72 10.26
CA LEU A 52 1.68 -3.79 11.38
C LEU A 52 0.32 -3.62 12.09
N LEU A 53 -0.77 -3.60 11.32
CA LEU A 53 -2.14 -3.44 11.85
C LEU A 53 -2.80 -4.79 12.20
N HIS A 54 -2.17 -5.91 11.85
CA HIS A 54 -2.74 -7.25 11.99
C HIS A 54 -4.11 -7.40 11.29
N CYS A 55 -4.26 -6.73 10.15
CA CYS A 55 -5.50 -6.66 9.39
C CYS A 55 -5.43 -7.50 8.10
N ASP A 56 -6.58 -7.69 7.47
CA ASP A 56 -6.65 -8.39 6.19
C ASP A 56 -6.21 -7.50 5.01
N LEU A 57 -6.15 -8.11 3.81
CA LEU A 57 -5.72 -7.40 2.60
C LEU A 57 -6.68 -6.26 2.22
N ALA A 58 -7.99 -6.47 2.38
CA ALA A 58 -8.98 -5.48 2.00
C ALA A 58 -8.92 -4.25 2.92
N GLU A 59 -8.72 -4.48 4.21
CA GLU A 59 -8.51 -3.44 5.22
C GLU A 59 -7.22 -2.65 4.96
N ALA A 60 -6.11 -3.35 4.67
CA ALA A 60 -4.84 -2.69 4.35
C ALA A 60 -4.90 -1.89 3.04
N GLN A 61 -5.56 -2.42 2.00
CA GLN A 61 -5.78 -1.70 0.74
C GLN A 61 -6.64 -0.45 0.95
N ARG A 62 -7.69 -0.53 1.78
CA ARG A 62 -8.49 0.65 2.15
C ARG A 62 -7.64 1.70 2.86
N ALA A 63 -6.81 1.31 3.83
CA ALA A 63 -5.90 2.23 4.51
C ALA A 63 -4.90 2.88 3.54
N PHE A 64 -4.37 2.12 2.58
CA PHE A 64 -3.47 2.62 1.54
C PHE A 64 -4.17 3.61 0.61
N PHE A 65 -5.24 3.21 -0.07
CA PHE A 65 -5.88 4.02 -1.11
C PHE A 65 -6.66 5.22 -0.57
N ASN A 66 -7.12 5.19 0.69
CA ASN A 66 -7.81 6.33 1.29
C ASN A 66 -6.87 7.33 1.95
N ALA A 67 -5.58 7.03 2.07
CA ALA A 67 -4.63 7.99 2.61
C ALA A 67 -4.45 9.17 1.63
N PRO A 68 -4.56 10.43 2.09
CA PRO A 68 -4.44 11.61 1.20
C PRO A 68 -3.13 11.63 0.41
N CYS A 69 -2.05 11.11 1.00
CA CYS A 69 -0.76 11.03 0.33
C CYS A 69 -0.75 10.09 -0.89
N ARG A 70 -1.77 9.25 -1.07
CA ARG A 70 -1.91 8.27 -2.16
C ARG A 70 -2.93 8.65 -3.21
N ASP A 71 -3.42 9.89 -3.21
CA ASP A 71 -4.45 10.36 -4.16
C ASP A 71 -4.03 10.17 -5.62
N ALA A 72 -2.77 10.47 -5.95
CA ALA A 72 -2.27 10.28 -7.31
C ALA A 72 -2.26 8.78 -7.70
N GLU A 73 -1.78 7.91 -6.82
CA GLU A 73 -1.80 6.46 -7.04
C GLU A 73 -3.23 5.92 -7.17
N ARG A 74 -4.18 6.40 -6.36
CA ARG A 74 -5.60 6.03 -6.46
C ARG A 74 -6.21 6.48 -7.77
N ASN A 75 -5.97 7.72 -8.18
CA ASN A 75 -6.51 8.24 -9.45
C ASN A 75 -5.97 7.45 -10.64
N PHE A 76 -4.68 7.13 -10.65
CA PHE A 76 -4.07 6.28 -11.67
C PHE A 76 -4.70 4.87 -11.67
N HIS A 77 -4.87 4.26 -10.50
CA HIS A 77 -5.49 2.94 -10.37
C HIS A 77 -6.91 2.93 -10.96
N ASN A 78 -7.76 3.90 -10.58
CA ASN A 78 -9.13 3.99 -11.07
C ASN A 78 -9.15 4.17 -12.60
N GLN A 79 -8.36 5.10 -13.14
CA GLN A 79 -8.25 5.28 -14.59
C GLN A 79 -7.82 4.01 -15.32
N ALA A 80 -6.86 3.26 -14.76
CA ALA A 80 -6.44 2.00 -15.35
C ALA A 80 -7.55 0.95 -15.33
N MET A 81 -8.36 0.88 -14.25
CA MET A 81 -9.49 -0.03 -14.16
C MET A 81 -10.61 0.34 -15.14
N ASP A 82 -10.94 1.63 -15.24
CA ASP A 82 -11.94 2.14 -16.19
C ASP A 82 -11.56 1.77 -17.64
N LEU A 83 -10.29 1.95 -18.02
CA LEU A 83 -9.79 1.57 -19.35
C LEU A 83 -9.84 0.06 -19.61
N LEU A 84 -9.59 -0.76 -18.58
CA LEU A 84 -9.68 -2.21 -18.72
C LEU A 84 -11.14 -2.66 -18.90
N GLU A 85 -12.08 -2.02 -18.19
CA GLU A 85 -13.51 -2.26 -18.34
C GLU A 85 -14.00 -1.89 -19.75
N GLU A 86 -13.62 -0.71 -20.25
CA GLU A 86 -13.93 -0.27 -21.62
C GLU A 86 -13.37 -1.24 -22.68
N ALA A 87 -12.16 -1.76 -22.48
CA ALA A 87 -11.56 -2.71 -23.39
C ALA A 87 -12.32 -4.05 -23.40
N THR A 88 -12.77 -4.53 -22.24
CA THR A 88 -13.57 -5.76 -22.18
C THR A 88 -14.95 -5.62 -22.81
N ASP A 89 -15.57 -4.43 -22.74
CA ASP A 89 -16.86 -4.14 -23.36
C ASP A 89 -16.75 -3.96 -24.88
N THR A 90 -15.60 -3.55 -25.40
CA THR A 90 -15.36 -3.37 -26.85
C THR A 90 -15.09 -4.69 -27.57
N ASP A 91 -14.62 -5.72 -26.85
CA ASP A 91 -14.35 -7.07 -27.38
C ASP A 91 -15.59 -8.00 -27.36
N ALA A 92 -16.76 -7.51 -26.92
CA ALA A 92 -18.04 -8.24 -26.83
C ALA A 92 -19.01 -7.90 -27.98
#